data_AF-A0A4Y7T4T8-F1
#
_entry.id   AF-A0A4Y7T4T8-F1
#
_cell.length_a   1.000
_cell.length_b   1.000
_cell.length_c   1.000
_cell.angle_alpha   90.00
_cell.angle_beta   90.00
_cell.angle_gamma   90.00
#
_symmetry.space_group_name_H-M   'P 1'
#
loop_
_entity.id
_entity.type
_entity.pdbx_description
1 polymer ?
#
loop_
_entity_poly.entity_id
_entity_poly.type
_entity_poly.pdbx_seq_one_letter_code
_entity_poly.pdbx_strand_id
1 'polypeptide(L)'
;MSFPDPLNGINTPLDQNSPILFKQNLELVQREVVRVQSLAQEVLSGIGGAYCAGMEPMNTKRSIGDLKQAIDSLTSLLRSTGIGALPLLPSPPPPTSAFSESGIPQQQEVQPVPTEAQLLAYANESVKSLYDSLKRKQDSAAVVANLLQQVSVNVGAQGSAFAGGPRPRVASGNMGVGGR
;
A
#
# COMPACT_ATOMS: atom_id res chain seq x y z
N MET A 1 31.51 -71.10 19.70
CA MET A 1 31.62 -69.66 20.04
C MET A 1 31.36 -68.90 18.75
N SER A 2 30.13 -68.43 18.57
CA SER A 2 29.67 -67.77 17.35
C SER A 2 29.73 -66.26 17.57
N PHE A 3 30.52 -65.55 16.77
CA PHE A 3 30.62 -64.10 16.82
C PHE A 3 29.42 -63.49 16.06
N PRO A 4 28.69 -62.51 16.63
CA PRO A 4 27.63 -61.82 15.91
C PRO A 4 28.21 -60.79 14.92
N ASP A 5 27.64 -60.75 13.72
CA ASP A 5 27.97 -59.84 12.61
C ASP A 5 27.73 -58.35 12.95
N PRO A 6 28.62 -57.41 12.56
CA PRO A 6 28.48 -55.98 12.78
C PRO A 6 27.69 -55.24 11.67
N LEU A 7 26.71 -55.88 11.03
CA LEU A 7 25.94 -55.29 9.92
C LEU A 7 24.44 -55.14 10.24
N ASN A 8 24.11 -54.37 11.28
CA ASN A 8 22.71 -53.98 11.51
C ASN A 8 22.52 -52.49 11.85
N GLY A 9 23.43 -51.62 11.36
CA GLY A 9 23.46 -50.19 11.70
C GLY A 9 22.77 -49.23 10.72
N ILE A 10 22.09 -49.68 9.66
CA ILE A 10 21.59 -48.79 8.59
C ILE A 10 20.05 -48.64 8.60
N ASN A 11 19.41 -48.90 9.73
CA ASN A 11 18.01 -48.49 9.95
C ASN A 11 17.94 -47.59 11.18
N THR A 12 18.78 -46.56 11.24
CA THR A 12 18.49 -45.45 12.16
C THR A 12 17.28 -44.71 11.60
N PRO A 13 16.10 -44.74 12.27
CA PRO A 13 15.01 -43.86 11.89
C PRO A 13 15.56 -42.44 11.87
N LEU A 14 15.34 -41.75 10.76
CA LEU A 14 15.77 -40.37 10.55
C LEU A 14 15.37 -39.57 11.79
N ASP A 15 16.35 -39.19 12.62
CA ASP A 15 16.09 -38.53 13.89
C ASP A 15 15.34 -37.23 13.58
N GLN A 16 14.09 -37.14 14.07
CA GLN A 16 13.22 -35.99 13.88
C GLN A 16 13.83 -34.71 14.45
N ASN A 17 14.79 -34.83 15.38
CA ASN A 17 15.54 -33.73 15.95
C ASN A 17 16.90 -33.49 15.28
N SER A 18 17.16 -34.12 14.13
CA SER A 18 18.42 -33.92 13.42
C SER A 18 18.53 -32.47 12.90
N PRO A 19 19.72 -31.86 12.98
CA PRO A 19 19.93 -30.48 12.52
C PRO A 19 19.73 -30.32 11.01
N ILE A 20 19.81 -31.41 10.24
CA ILE A 20 19.57 -31.41 8.79
C ILE A 20 18.08 -31.22 8.50
N LEU A 21 17.19 -31.98 9.16
CA LEU A 21 15.74 -31.78 9.04
C LEU A 21 15.32 -30.40 9.55
N PHE A 22 15.94 -29.91 10.62
CA PHE A 22 15.68 -28.56 11.12
C PHE A 22 15.98 -27.48 10.06
N LYS A 23 17.12 -27.57 9.37
CA LYS A 23 17.46 -26.63 8.28
C LYS A 23 16.42 -26.67 7.16
N GLN A 24 16.01 -27.86 6.74
CA GLN A 24 15.00 -28.01 5.70
C GLN A 24 13.65 -27.42 6.14
N ASN A 25 13.22 -27.68 7.38
CA ASN A 25 12.02 -27.10 7.96
C ASN A 25 12.10 -25.57 8.03
N LEU A 26 13.29 -25.02 8.35
CA LEU A 26 13.53 -23.59 8.39
C LEU A 26 13.39 -22.93 7.01
N GLU A 27 13.93 -23.56 5.96
CA GLU A 27 13.77 -23.08 4.58
C GLU A 27 12.30 -23.09 4.14
N LEU A 28 11.55 -24.14 4.51
CA LEU A 28 10.12 -24.23 4.24
C LEU A 28 9.33 -23.13 4.94
N VAL A 29 9.60 -22.92 6.23
CA VAL A 29 8.99 -21.84 7.02
C VAL A 29 9.33 -20.48 6.43
N GLN A 30 10.58 -20.24 6.06
CA GLN A 30 11.01 -18.97 5.48
C GLN A 30 10.27 -18.65 4.18
N ARG A 31 10.11 -19.64 3.30
CA ARG A 31 9.31 -19.50 2.07
C ARG A 31 7.87 -19.12 2.38
N GLU A 32 7.27 -19.76 3.38
CA GLU A 32 5.89 -19.50 3.76
C GLU A 32 5.71 -18.11 4.40
N VAL A 33 6.69 -17.64 5.17
CA VAL A 33 6.71 -16.26 5.71
C VAL A 33 6.75 -15.22 4.59
N VAL A 34 7.58 -15.42 3.56
CA VAL A 34 7.64 -14.52 2.39
C VAL A 34 6.28 -14.48 1.68
N ARG A 35 5.60 -15.62 1.54
CA ARG A 35 4.26 -15.70 0.95
C ARG A 35 3.22 -14.94 1.77
N VAL A 36 3.25 -15.05 3.09
CA VAL A 36 2.36 -14.29 3.99
C VAL A 36 2.63 -12.80 3.86
N GLN A 37 3.90 -12.39 3.78
CA GLN A 37 4.27 -10.99 3.63
C GLN A 37 3.75 -10.39 2.31
N SER A 38 3.89 -11.10 1.19
CA SER A 38 3.39 -10.61 -0.11
C SER A 38 1.86 -10.48 -0.11
N LEU A 39 1.15 -11.46 0.45
CA LEU A 39 -0.31 -11.39 0.59
C LEU A 39 -0.75 -10.24 1.51
N ALA A 40 -0.02 -10.00 2.60
CA ALA A 40 -0.31 -8.89 3.51
C ALA A 40 -0.13 -7.52 2.84
N GLN A 41 0.93 -7.36 2.02
CA GLN A 41 1.14 -6.13 1.26
C GLN A 41 0.05 -5.91 0.19
N GLU A 42 -0.35 -6.98 -0.49
CA GLU A 42 -1.45 -6.94 -1.47
C GLU A 42 -2.77 -6.55 -0.81
N VAL A 43 -3.09 -7.15 0.35
CA VAL A 43 -4.27 -6.80 1.14
C VAL A 43 -4.20 -5.36 1.63
N LEU A 44 -3.05 -4.88 2.11
CA LEU A 44 -2.88 -3.51 2.58
C LEU A 44 -3.10 -2.49 1.44
N SER A 45 -2.50 -2.77 0.28
CA SER A 45 -2.70 -1.97 -0.94
C SER A 45 -4.17 -1.99 -1.37
N GLY A 46 -4.80 -3.17 -1.33
CA GLY A 46 -6.21 -3.34 -1.65
C GLY A 46 -7.14 -2.59 -0.70
N ILE A 47 -6.88 -2.60 0.61
CA ILE A 47 -7.68 -1.86 1.60
C ILE A 47 -7.54 -0.36 1.39
N GLY A 48 -6.30 0.13 1.17
CA GLY A 48 -6.04 1.55 0.91
C GLY A 48 -6.62 2.04 -0.42
N GLY A 49 -6.74 1.16 -1.42
CA GLY A 49 -7.26 1.44 -2.75
C GLY A 49 -8.69 0.97 -3.02
N ALA A 50 -9.40 0.37 -2.05
CA ALA A 50 -10.70 -0.28 -2.24
C ALA A 50 -11.82 0.63 -2.77
N TYR A 51 -11.64 1.95 -2.67
CA TYR A 51 -12.58 2.97 -3.14
C TYR A 51 -12.02 3.81 -4.30
N CYS A 52 -10.86 3.44 -4.85
CA CYS A 52 -10.29 4.07 -6.04
C CYS A 52 -10.82 3.40 -7.31
N ALA A 53 -11.10 4.20 -8.35
CA ALA A 53 -11.53 3.67 -9.63
C ALA A 53 -10.46 2.74 -10.23
N GLY A 54 -10.81 1.47 -10.45
CA GLY A 54 -9.93 0.45 -11.03
C GLY A 54 -9.46 -0.65 -10.07
N MET A 55 -9.70 -0.54 -8.76
CA MET A 55 -9.53 -1.67 -7.82
C MET A 55 -10.89 -2.26 -7.46
N GLU A 56 -11.05 -3.57 -7.68
CA GLU A 56 -12.27 -4.27 -7.27
C GLU A 56 -12.17 -4.70 -5.80
N PRO A 57 -13.09 -4.25 -4.92
CA PRO A 57 -13.10 -4.63 -3.50
C PRO A 57 -13.33 -6.13 -3.29
N MET A 58 -13.88 -6.83 -4.30
CA MET A 58 -13.98 -8.30 -4.31
C MET A 58 -12.63 -8.99 -4.27
N ASN A 59 -11.63 -8.47 -4.98
CA ASN A 59 -10.28 -9.05 -5.00
C ASN A 59 -9.63 -8.90 -3.63
N THR A 60 -9.76 -7.73 -2.99
CA THR A 60 -9.27 -7.52 -1.62
C THR A 60 -9.91 -8.48 -0.63
N LYS A 61 -11.22 -8.71 -0.70
CA LYS A 61 -11.92 -9.68 0.16
C LYS A 61 -11.38 -11.11 -0.02
N ARG A 62 -11.06 -11.50 -1.26
CA ARG A 62 -10.45 -12.80 -1.56
C ARG A 62 -9.05 -12.91 -0.98
N SER A 63 -8.18 -11.93 -1.25
CA SER A 63 -6.80 -11.91 -0.75
C SER A 63 -6.75 -11.90 0.79
N ILE A 64 -7.75 -11.29 1.47
CA ILE A 64 -7.92 -11.41 2.93
C ILE A 64 -8.19 -12.86 3.36
N GLY A 65 -9.07 -13.57 2.65
CA GLY A 65 -9.35 -14.98 2.90
C GLY A 65 -8.09 -15.85 2.74
N ASP A 66 -7.37 -15.63 1.64
CA ASP A 66 -6.13 -16.35 1.32
C ASP A 66 -5.02 -16.06 2.34
N LEU A 67 -4.92 -14.82 2.81
CA LEU A 67 -3.98 -14.43 3.87
C LEU A 67 -4.28 -15.14 5.19
N LYS A 68 -5.55 -15.23 5.60
CA LYS A 68 -5.92 -15.96 6.82
C LYS A 68 -5.54 -17.43 6.74
N GLN A 69 -5.87 -18.08 5.63
CA GLN A 69 -5.49 -19.47 5.39
C GLN A 69 -3.95 -19.65 5.39
N ALA A 70 -3.21 -18.68 4.85
CA ALA A 70 -1.75 -18.70 4.86
C ALA A 70 -1.17 -18.60 6.28
N ILE A 71 -1.74 -17.72 7.11
CA ILE A 71 -1.33 -17.57 8.52
C ILE A 71 -1.62 -18.85 9.31
N ASP A 72 -2.80 -19.45 9.13
CA ASP A 72 -3.16 -20.70 9.79
C ASP A 72 -2.21 -21.84 9.40
N SER A 73 -1.89 -21.95 8.12
CA SER A 73 -0.93 -22.92 7.58
C SER A 73 0.47 -22.72 8.16
N LEU A 74 0.96 -21.48 8.18
CA LEU A 74 2.25 -21.12 8.78
C LEU A 74 2.29 -21.47 10.26
N THR A 75 1.20 -21.18 10.99
CA THR A 75 1.11 -21.47 12.44
C THR A 75 1.11 -22.97 12.71
N SER A 76 0.46 -23.76 11.85
CA SER A 76 0.52 -25.23 11.93
C SER A 76 1.92 -25.74 11.63
N LEU A 77 2.60 -25.17 10.63
CA LEU A 77 3.97 -25.55 10.25
C LEU A 77 4.98 -25.20 11.35
N LEU A 78 4.89 -24.01 11.94
CA LEU A 78 5.76 -23.58 13.05
C LEU A 78 5.58 -24.48 14.29
N ARG A 79 4.36 -24.96 14.53
CA ARG A 79 4.06 -25.93 15.60
C ARG A 79 4.58 -27.33 15.29
N SER A 80 4.39 -27.82 14.06
CA SER A 80 4.81 -29.18 13.69
C SER A 80 6.33 -29.31 13.59
N THR A 81 7.03 -28.23 13.22
CA THR A 81 8.49 -28.21 13.05
C THR A 81 9.26 -27.82 14.32
N GLY A 82 8.58 -27.34 15.36
CA GLY A 82 9.20 -26.87 16.61
C GLY A 82 9.94 -25.53 16.48
N ILE A 83 10.01 -24.93 15.29
CA ILE A 83 10.69 -23.65 15.03
C ILE A 83 9.96 -22.48 15.72
N GLY A 84 8.66 -22.60 15.95
CA GLY A 84 7.85 -21.58 16.62
C GLY A 84 8.22 -21.31 18.09
N ALA A 85 9.03 -22.17 18.71
CA ALA A 85 9.51 -22.01 20.09
C ALA A 85 10.90 -21.35 20.19
N LEU A 86 11.52 -20.98 19.06
CA LEU A 86 12.86 -20.39 19.08
C LEU A 86 12.82 -18.98 19.68
N PRO A 87 13.71 -18.66 20.64
CA PRO A 87 13.82 -17.30 21.15
C PRO A 87 14.18 -16.33 20.03
N LEU A 88 13.38 -15.27 19.87
CA LEU A 88 13.70 -14.19 18.95
C LEU A 88 14.90 -13.42 19.51
N LEU A 89 16.06 -13.57 18.88
CA LEU A 89 17.20 -12.72 19.17
C LEU A 89 16.88 -11.31 18.67
N PRO A 90 17.19 -10.25 19.44
CA PRO A 90 17.03 -8.88 18.96
C PRO A 90 17.86 -8.70 17.69
N SER A 91 17.18 -8.40 16.58
CA SER A 91 17.85 -8.06 15.32
C SER A 91 18.76 -6.86 15.57
N PRO A 92 20.02 -6.88 15.09
CA PRO A 92 20.85 -5.68 15.15
C PRO A 92 20.13 -4.53 14.43
N PRO A 93 20.15 -3.31 14.99
CA PRO A 93 19.50 -2.16 14.38
C PRO A 93 20.10 -1.91 12.98
N PRO A 94 19.27 -1.47 12.01
CA PRO A 94 19.75 -1.12 10.69
C PRO A 94 20.80 0.00 10.78
N PRO A 95 21.90 -0.05 10.01
CA PRO A 95 22.93 0.99 10.02
C PRO A 95 22.48 2.23 9.23
N THR A 96 21.53 2.98 9.78
CA THR A 96 21.21 4.39 9.44
C THR A 96 20.01 4.79 10.31
N SER A 97 20.20 5.42 11.46
CA SER A 97 20.56 6.83 11.50
C SER A 97 21.01 7.18 12.92
N ALA A 98 22.27 7.61 12.98
CA ALA A 98 22.85 8.62 13.87
C ALA A 98 22.29 8.79 15.30
N PHE A 99 23.22 8.59 16.25
CA PHE A 99 23.22 8.96 17.68
C PHE A 99 22.36 8.03 18.58
N SER A 100 22.94 7.29 19.53
CA SER A 100 23.83 7.81 20.56
C SER A 100 24.94 6.85 20.96
N GLU A 101 26.14 7.43 21.01
CA GLU A 101 27.34 6.95 21.67
C GLU A 101 27.09 6.89 23.19
N SER A 102 26.83 5.70 23.72
CA SER A 102 27.21 5.25 25.07
C SER A 102 26.57 3.88 25.35
N GLY A 103 27.40 2.84 25.45
CA GLY A 103 26.93 1.50 25.76
C GLY A 103 26.46 1.38 27.21
N ILE A 104 25.15 1.18 27.42
CA ILE A 104 24.53 0.53 28.59
C ILE A 104 23.23 -0.16 28.12
N PRO A 105 22.94 -1.41 28.52
CA PRO A 105 21.73 -2.13 28.11
C PRO A 105 20.56 -1.81 29.06
N GLN A 106 19.50 -1.15 28.59
CA GLN A 106 18.23 -1.03 29.34
C GLN A 106 17.05 -1.08 28.35
N GLN A 107 16.29 -2.17 28.38
CA GLN A 107 14.91 -2.18 28.91
C GLN A 107 13.97 -1.25 28.15
N GLN A 108 13.19 -1.84 27.24
CA GLN A 108 11.77 -1.54 27.02
C GLN A 108 11.39 -0.07 27.23
N GLU A 109 11.68 0.77 26.24
CA GLU A 109 11.09 2.11 26.18
C GLU A 109 9.59 1.96 25.91
N VAL A 110 8.82 2.00 26.99
CA VAL A 110 7.45 2.48 26.99
C VAL A 110 7.52 3.87 26.36
N GLN A 111 7.08 4.01 25.10
CA GLN A 111 6.82 5.33 24.56
C GLN A 111 5.91 6.06 25.56
N PRO A 112 6.30 7.24 26.09
CA PRO A 112 5.47 7.96 27.02
C PRO A 112 4.15 8.22 26.31
N VAL A 113 3.07 7.62 26.83
CA VAL A 113 1.72 7.84 26.30
C VAL A 113 1.53 9.36 26.30
N PRO A 114 1.32 9.99 25.12
CA PRO A 114 1.22 11.43 25.04
C PRO A 114 0.10 11.89 25.97
N THR A 115 0.44 12.83 26.85
CA THR A 115 -0.49 13.32 27.85
C THR A 115 -1.68 13.99 27.15
N GLU A 116 -2.88 13.90 27.72
CA GLU A 116 -4.12 14.43 27.13
C GLU A 116 -3.97 15.88 26.62
N ALA A 117 -3.25 16.73 27.36
CA ALA A 117 -2.96 18.11 26.96
C ALA A 117 -2.18 18.22 25.63
N GLN A 118 -1.25 17.30 25.37
CA GLN A 118 -0.48 17.26 24.12
C GLN A 118 -1.34 16.78 22.95
N LEU A 119 -2.23 15.81 23.20
CA LEU A 119 -3.19 15.34 22.19
C LEU A 119 -4.18 16.44 21.81
N LEU A 120 -4.67 17.22 22.78
CA LEU A 120 -5.54 18.36 22.54
C LEU A 120 -4.83 19.48 21.77
N ALA A 121 -3.56 19.74 22.05
CA ALA A 121 -2.77 20.72 21.29
C ALA A 121 -2.61 20.30 19.82
N TYR A 122 -2.26 19.04 19.58
CA TYR A 122 -2.12 18.47 18.23
C TYR A 122 -3.46 18.46 17.47
N ALA A 123 -4.55 18.10 18.14
CA ALA A 123 -5.89 18.14 17.54
C ALA A 123 -6.28 19.57 17.14
N ASN A 124 -6.04 20.57 17.99
CA ASN A 124 -6.33 21.97 17.67
C ASN A 124 -5.46 22.50 16.51
N GLU A 125 -4.19 22.12 16.45
CA GLU A 125 -3.31 22.51 15.35
C GLU A 125 -3.75 21.91 14.01
N SER A 126 -4.14 20.62 14.02
CA SER A 126 -4.65 19.95 12.81
C SER A 126 -5.98 20.56 12.33
N VAL A 127 -6.90 20.89 13.23
CA VAL A 127 -8.15 21.59 12.88
C VAL A 127 -7.87 22.97 12.30
N LYS A 128 -6.94 23.73 12.89
CA LYS A 128 -6.56 25.06 12.39
C LYS A 128 -5.96 24.99 10.99
N SER A 129 -5.00 24.09 10.78
CA SER A 129 -4.37 23.93 9.46
C SER A 129 -5.36 23.48 8.38
N LEU A 130 -6.34 22.64 8.74
CA LEU A 130 -7.40 22.23 7.83
C LEU A 130 -8.33 23.41 7.48
N TYR A 131 -8.72 24.21 8.48
CA TYR A 131 -9.53 25.41 8.27
C TYR A 131 -8.81 26.42 7.37
N ASP A 132 -7.52 26.68 7.61
CA ASP A 132 -6.73 27.60 6.79
C ASP A 132 -6.60 27.10 5.34
N SER A 133 -6.44 25.79 5.15
CA SER A 133 -6.41 25.18 3.82
C SER A 133 -7.76 25.33 3.09
N LEU A 134 -8.87 25.07 3.78
CA LEU A 134 -10.22 25.25 3.22
C LEU A 134 -10.50 26.71 2.88
N LYS A 135 -10.13 27.63 3.78
CA LYS A 135 -10.28 29.07 3.57
C LYS A 135 -9.51 29.54 2.34
N ARG A 136 -8.23 29.16 2.19
CA ARG A 136 -7.44 29.49 0.99
C ARG A 136 -8.08 28.98 -0.30
N LYS A 137 -8.66 27.79 -0.28
CA LYS A 137 -9.39 27.23 -1.43
C LYS A 137 -10.65 28.03 -1.76
N GLN A 138 -11.42 28.42 -0.75
CA GLN A 138 -12.62 29.26 -0.92
C GLN A 138 -12.28 30.66 -1.42
N ASP A 139 -11.27 31.31 -0.84
CA ASP A 139 -10.80 32.63 -1.25
C ASP A 139 -10.30 32.60 -2.71
N SER A 140 -9.56 31.55 -3.09
CA SER A 140 -9.08 31.37 -4.46
C SER A 140 -10.23 31.13 -5.45
N ALA A 141 -11.23 30.34 -5.06
CA ALA A 141 -12.42 30.11 -5.87
C ALA A 141 -13.27 31.39 -6.05
N ALA A 142 -13.40 32.20 -5.00
CA ALA A 142 -14.12 33.47 -5.05
C ALA A 142 -13.42 34.51 -5.96
N VAL A 143 -12.08 34.58 -5.92
CA VAL A 143 -11.30 35.45 -6.82
C VAL A 143 -11.47 35.03 -8.28
N VAL A 144 -11.43 33.73 -8.58
CA VAL A 144 -11.66 33.21 -9.94
C VAL A 144 -13.08 33.49 -10.40
N ALA A 145 -14.10 33.31 -9.55
CA ALA A 145 -15.49 33.62 -9.88
C ALA A 145 -15.67 35.12 -10.20
N ASN A 146 -15.06 36.01 -9.42
CA ASN A 146 -15.09 37.45 -9.70
C ASN A 146 -14.40 37.79 -11.02
N LEU A 147 -13.27 37.14 -11.34
CA LEU A 147 -12.58 37.32 -12.62
C LEU A 147 -13.42 36.81 -13.80
N LEU A 148 -14.06 35.65 -13.66
CA LEU A 148 -14.97 35.10 -14.69
C LEU A 148 -16.18 36.02 -14.89
N GLN A 149 -16.72 36.59 -13.81
CA GLN A 149 -17.84 37.53 -13.90
C GLN A 149 -17.42 38.86 -14.57
N GLN A 150 -16.21 39.35 -14.30
CA GLN A 150 -15.65 40.52 -14.99
C GLN A 150 -15.37 40.25 -16.47
N VAL A 151 -14.90 39.04 -16.82
CA VAL A 151 -14.71 38.61 -18.21
C VAL A 151 -16.05 38.49 -18.94
N SER A 152 -17.11 37.98 -18.30
CA SER A 152 -18.44 37.91 -18.90
C SER A 152 -19.06 39.29 -19.19
N VAL A 153 -18.78 40.32 -18.39
CA VAL A 153 -19.27 41.69 -18.63
C VAL A 153 -18.54 42.36 -19.80
N ASN A 154 -17.27 42.05 -20.04
CA ASN A 154 -16.47 42.69 -21.09
C ASN A 154 -16.71 42.10 -22.51
N VAL A 155 -17.26 40.87 -22.61
CA VAL A 155 -17.60 40.22 -23.89
C VAL A 155 -18.97 40.69 -24.45
N GLY A 156 -19.77 41.40 -23.65
CA GLY A 156 -21.07 41.95 -24.07
C GLY A 156 -21.04 43.32 -24.78
N ALA A 157 -19.88 43.99 -24.87
CA ALA A 157 -19.78 45.39 -25.32
C ALA A 157 -19.18 45.61 -26.73
N GLN A 158 -19.00 44.57 -27.54
CA GLN A 158 -18.58 44.70 -28.94
C GLN A 158 -19.45 43.82 -29.85
N GLY A 159 -20.67 44.27 -30.09
CA GLY A 159 -21.64 43.54 -30.91
C GLY A 159 -22.72 44.42 -31.52
N SER A 160 -22.36 45.56 -32.12
CA SER A 160 -23.28 46.29 -33.00
C SER A 160 -22.59 47.30 -33.91
N ALA A 161 -22.26 46.90 -35.14
CA ALA A 161 -22.21 47.81 -36.29
C ALA A 161 -22.42 47.02 -37.59
N PHE A 162 -23.56 47.31 -38.22
CA PHE A 162 -24.11 46.80 -39.46
C PHE A 162 -23.57 47.66 -40.63
N ALA A 163 -23.10 47.08 -41.75
CA ALA A 163 -23.23 47.64 -43.12
C ALA A 163 -22.47 46.85 -44.22
N GLY A 164 -23.22 46.24 -45.15
CA GLY A 164 -23.06 46.49 -46.60
C GLY A 164 -22.06 45.72 -47.48
N GLY A 165 -22.47 44.54 -48.01
CA GLY A 165 -22.18 43.98 -49.36
C GLY A 165 -20.72 43.75 -49.84
N PRO A 166 -20.44 43.12 -51.02
CA PRO A 166 -21.31 42.39 -51.97
C PRO A 166 -20.93 40.89 -52.16
N ARG A 167 -21.83 40.13 -52.79
CA ARG A 167 -21.72 38.68 -53.09
C ARG A 167 -20.65 38.36 -54.14
N PRO A 168 -19.87 37.27 -53.99
CA PRO A 168 -19.33 36.53 -55.12
C PRO A 168 -20.24 35.36 -55.50
N ARG A 169 -20.49 35.31 -56.80
CA ARG A 169 -21.25 34.35 -57.58
C ARG A 169 -20.35 33.14 -57.85
N VAL A 170 -20.72 31.94 -57.42
CA VAL A 170 -20.16 30.70 -57.97
C VAL A 170 -21.26 29.92 -58.67
N ALA A 171 -21.09 29.84 -59.97
CA ALA A 171 -21.92 29.13 -60.92
C ALA A 171 -21.50 27.65 -60.97
N SER A 172 -22.51 26.79 -61.16
CA SER A 172 -22.55 25.61 -62.02
C SER A 172 -21.47 24.53 -61.97
N GLY A 173 -21.93 23.28 -61.90
CA GLY A 173 -21.27 22.10 -62.46
C GLY A 173 -21.32 20.90 -61.50
N ASN A 174 -22.31 20.01 -61.53
CA ASN A 174 -22.61 18.96 -62.51
C ASN A 174 -22.18 17.56 -62.03
N MET A 175 -23.20 16.69 -61.87
CA MET A 175 -23.29 15.23 -62.10
C MET A 175 -22.28 14.20 -61.56
N GLY A 176 -22.86 13.12 -61.03
CA GLY A 176 -22.34 11.74 -60.97
C GLY A 176 -22.68 11.10 -59.61
N VAL A 177 -23.81 10.42 -59.38
CA VAL A 177 -24.34 9.14 -59.90
C VAL A 177 -23.44 7.92 -59.65
N GLY A 178 -24.00 6.96 -58.88
CA GLY A 178 -23.58 5.56 -58.79
C GLY A 178 -22.84 5.24 -57.48
N GLY A 179 -23.18 4.25 -56.69
CA GLY A 179 -24.10 3.12 -56.85
C GLY A 179 -23.68 2.06 -55.82
N ARG A 180 -24.69 1.49 -55.15
CA ARG A 180 -24.76 0.23 -54.39
C ARG A 180 -23.48 -0.50 -53.98
#